data_AF-A0A1Z9ATW9-F1
#
_entry.id   AF-A0A1Z9ATW9-F1
#
_cell.length_a   1.000
_cell.length_b   1.000
_cell.length_c   1.000
_cell.angle_alpha   90.00
_cell.angle_beta   90.00
_cell.angle_gamma   90.00
#
_symmetry.space_group_name_H-M   'P 1'
#
loop_
_entity.id
_entity.type
_entity.pdbx_description
1 polymer ?
#
loop_
_entity_poly.entity_id
_entity_poly.type
_entity_poly.pdbx_seq_one_letter_code
_entity_poly.pdbx_strand_id
1 'polypeptide(L)'
;MARNYKKEYRLQQARGEHEDRMERQRARRKMDKTGKDANNNGKADKREGKDVAHKKPLSRGGSNKDGVTVQSRSRNRAGGGRLSRGPRRNT
;
A
#
# COMPACT_ATOMS: atom_id res chain seq x y z
N MET A 1 -5.29 20.09 -24.87
CA MET A 1 -6.64 19.80 -24.32
C MET A 1 -6.62 20.07 -22.82
N ALA A 2 -7.57 20.86 -22.29
CA ALA A 2 -7.65 21.11 -20.85
C ALA A 2 -8.25 19.90 -20.12
N ARG A 3 -7.63 19.45 -19.02
CA ARG A 3 -8.20 18.40 -18.15
C ARG A 3 -9.45 18.93 -17.45
N ASN A 4 -10.53 18.15 -17.49
CA ASN A 4 -11.76 18.49 -16.79
C ASN A 4 -11.73 17.98 -15.35
N TYR A 5 -11.16 18.79 -14.44
CA TYR A 5 -11.01 18.47 -13.02
C TYR A 5 -12.33 18.11 -12.33
N LYS A 6 -13.46 18.74 -12.69
CA LYS A 6 -14.78 18.43 -12.13
C LYS A 6 -15.26 17.02 -12.48
N LYS A 7 -14.91 16.51 -13.67
CA LYS A 7 -15.21 15.13 -14.08
C LYS A 7 -14.31 14.14 -13.35
N GLU A 8 -13.02 14.42 -13.26
CA GLU A 8 -12.05 13.56 -12.58
C GLU A 8 -12.36 13.40 -11.09
N TYR A 9 -12.72 14.48 -10.41
CA TYR A 9 -13.12 14.44 -9.00
C TYR A 9 -14.37 13.57 -8.77
N ARG A 10 -15.40 13.71 -9.61
CA ARG A 10 -16.60 12.85 -9.54
C ARG A 10 -16.27 11.37 -9.73
N LEU A 11 -15.41 11.06 -10.70
CA LEU A 11 -14.95 9.68 -10.93
C LEU A 11 -14.14 9.14 -9.75
N GLN A 12 -13.30 9.97 -9.13
CA GLN A 12 -12.54 9.59 -7.93
C GLN A 12 -13.46 9.25 -6.76
N GLN A 13 -14.46 10.10 -6.51
CA GLN A 13 -15.45 9.87 -5.46
C GLN A 13 -16.27 8.61 -5.73
N ALA A 14 -16.71 8.40 -6.98
CA ALA A 14 -17.47 7.22 -7.38
C ALA A 14 -16.69 5.90 -7.18
N ARG A 15 -15.36 5.93 -7.25
CA ARG A 15 -14.51 4.73 -7.03
C ARG A 15 -14.19 4.46 -5.56
N GLY A 16 -14.43 5.40 -4.64
CA GLY A 16 -14.12 5.22 -3.22
C GLY A 16 -12.63 5.09 -2.88
N GLU A 17 -11.71 5.43 -3.79
CA GLU A 17 -10.26 5.20 -3.62
C GLU A 17 -9.61 6.03 -2.51
N HIS A 18 -10.31 7.05 -1.99
CA HIS A 18 -9.74 8.00 -1.05
C HIS A 18 -9.34 7.34 0.28
N GLU A 19 -10.20 6.49 0.81
CA GLU A 19 -9.97 5.81 2.09
C GLU A 19 -8.76 4.88 2.01
N ASP A 20 -8.72 4.04 0.99
CA ASP A 20 -7.59 3.14 0.71
C ASP A 20 -6.28 3.91 0.52
N ARG A 21 -6.32 5.05 -0.18
CA ARG A 21 -5.15 5.92 -0.35
C ARG A 21 -4.67 6.44 0.99
N MET A 22 -5.58 6.91 1.84
CA MET A 22 -5.24 7.39 3.18
C MET A 22 -4.68 6.27 4.05
N GLU A 23 -5.22 5.07 3.96
CA GLU A 23 -4.75 3.91 4.72
C GLU A 23 -3.31 3.54 4.35
N ARG A 24 -2.97 3.54 3.05
CA ARG A 24 -1.58 3.36 2.60
C ARG A 24 -0.64 4.44 3.13
N GLN A 25 -1.10 5.69 3.13
CA GLN A 25 -0.29 6.80 3.63
C GLN A 25 -0.07 6.72 5.15
N ARG A 26 -1.08 6.33 5.92
CA ARG A 26 -0.96 6.07 7.36
C ARG A 26 0.10 4.99 7.64
N ALA A 27 0.11 3.89 6.87
CA ALA A 27 1.10 2.83 7.02
C ALA A 27 2.53 3.33 6.78
N ARG A 28 2.74 4.11 5.71
CA ARG A 28 4.05 4.69 5.38
C ARG A 28 4.52 5.65 6.47
N ARG A 29 3.68 6.62 6.82
CA ARG A 29 4.00 7.62 7.86
C ARG A 29 4.28 6.98 9.21
N LYS A 30 3.50 5.97 9.61
CA LYS A 30 3.75 5.23 10.86
C LYS A 30 5.13 4.58 10.82
N MET A 31 5.49 3.92 9.71
CA MET A 31 6.80 3.28 9.59
C MET A 31 7.97 4.25 9.53
N ASP A 32 7.81 5.39 8.87
CA ASP A 32 8.83 6.44 8.83
C ASP A 32 9.01 7.07 10.21
N LYS A 33 7.91 7.34 10.91
CA LYS A 33 7.93 7.92 12.27
C LYS A 33 8.60 7.01 13.31
N THR A 34 8.38 5.70 13.23
CA THR A 34 8.92 4.75 14.22
C THR A 34 10.22 4.08 13.78
N GLY A 35 10.68 4.36 12.56
CA GLY A 35 11.87 3.72 12.00
C GLY A 35 13.13 4.50 12.35
N LYS A 36 14.26 3.80 12.36
CA LYS A 36 15.57 4.46 12.32
C LYS A 36 15.71 5.19 10.98
N ASP A 37 16.06 6.46 11.07
CA ASP A 37 16.43 7.33 9.95
C ASP A 37 17.83 7.83 10.26
N ALA A 38 18.84 7.11 9.75
CA ALA A 38 20.24 7.42 10.04
C ALA A 38 20.80 8.50 9.11
N ASN A 39 20.14 8.75 7.97
CA ASN A 39 20.58 9.68 6.95
C ASN A 39 19.77 10.99 6.90
N ASN A 40 18.85 11.18 7.86
CA ASN A 40 18.05 12.38 8.09
C ASN A 40 17.24 12.83 6.86
N ASN A 41 16.74 11.90 6.06
CA ASN A 41 15.95 12.22 4.87
C ASN A 41 14.43 12.17 5.11
N GLY A 42 14.00 11.97 6.36
CA GLY A 42 12.59 11.91 6.75
C GLY A 42 11.91 10.59 6.38
N LYS A 43 12.70 9.55 6.07
CA LYS A 43 12.22 8.23 5.69
C LYS A 43 13.01 7.17 6.44
N ALA A 44 12.31 6.16 6.94
CA ALA A 44 12.99 5.09 7.64
C ALA A 44 13.94 4.33 6.70
N ASP A 45 15.17 4.06 7.15
CA ASP A 45 16.22 3.35 6.40
C ASP A 45 15.68 2.03 5.82
N LYS A 46 14.87 1.32 6.61
CA LYS A 46 14.25 0.05 6.20
C LYS A 46 13.35 0.18 4.96
N ARG A 47 12.77 1.36 4.70
CA ARG A 47 11.88 1.67 3.57
C ARG A 47 12.65 2.19 2.36
N GLU A 48 13.94 2.48 2.48
CA GLU A 48 14.74 2.92 1.34
C GLU A 48 14.81 1.83 0.27
N GLY A 49 14.55 2.22 -0.98
CA GLY A 49 14.43 1.27 -2.10
C GLY A 49 13.28 0.24 -2.01
N LYS A 50 12.48 0.26 -0.93
CA LYS A 50 11.43 -0.73 -0.64
C LYS A 50 10.06 -0.07 -0.49
N ASP A 51 9.02 -0.90 -0.56
CA ASP A 51 7.63 -0.51 -0.40
C ASP A 51 6.97 -1.22 0.78
N VAL A 52 5.87 -0.63 1.24
CA VAL A 52 5.00 -1.18 2.27
C VAL A 52 3.95 -2.08 1.61
N ALA A 53 3.96 -3.36 1.96
CA ALA A 53 3.02 -4.37 1.48
C ALA A 53 2.05 -4.76 2.60
N HIS A 54 0.75 -4.64 2.34
CA HIS A 54 -0.30 -5.13 3.23
C HIS A 54 -0.38 -6.65 3.16
N LYS A 55 -0.47 -7.33 4.32
CA LYS A 55 -0.67 -8.78 4.36
C LYS A 55 -2.00 -9.19 3.72
N LYS A 56 -3.07 -8.46 4.06
CA LYS A 56 -4.38 -8.56 3.42
C LYS A 56 -4.58 -7.35 2.49
N PRO A 57 -4.89 -7.55 1.20
CA PRO A 57 -5.08 -6.44 0.27
C PRO A 57 -6.26 -5.55 0.69
N LEU A 58 -6.11 -4.22 0.57
CA LEU A 58 -7.18 -3.26 0.87
C LEU A 58 -8.44 -3.51 0.02
N SER A 59 -8.26 -3.84 -1.27
CA SER A 59 -9.34 -4.21 -2.19
C SER A 59 -10.13 -5.47 -1.79
N ARG A 60 -9.66 -6.23 -0.79
CA ARG A 60 -10.33 -7.41 -0.24
C ARG A 60 -10.76 -7.19 1.22
N GLY A 61 -10.97 -5.94 1.62
CA GLY A 61 -11.33 -5.56 2.99
C GLY A 61 -10.19 -5.77 3.99
N GLY A 62 -8.94 -5.59 3.54
CA GLY A 62 -7.78 -5.53 4.43
C GLY A 62 -7.56 -4.14 4.99
N SER A 63 -6.79 -4.03 6.06
CA SER A 63 -6.44 -2.77 6.72
C SER A 63 -5.01 -2.80 7.27
N ASN A 64 -4.53 -1.67 7.80
CA ASN A 64 -3.22 -1.64 8.46
C ASN A 64 -3.17 -2.51 9.72
N LYS A 65 -4.31 -2.88 10.31
CA LYS A 65 -4.41 -3.74 11.49
C LYS A 65 -4.07 -5.19 11.18
N ASP A 66 -4.35 -5.65 9.96
CA ASP A 66 -4.01 -7.01 9.51
C ASP A 66 -2.49 -7.22 9.36
N GLY A 67 -1.73 -6.13 9.44
CA GLY A 67 -0.28 -6.12 9.41
C GLY A 67 0.28 -5.69 8.06
N VAL A 68 1.43 -5.04 8.14
CA VAL A 68 2.19 -4.53 6.99
C VAL A 68 3.62 -5.03 7.07
N THR A 69 4.23 -5.26 5.92
CA THR A 69 5.62 -5.69 5.78
C THR A 69 6.37 -4.80 4.81
N VAL A 70 7.69 -4.77 4.90
CA VAL A 70 8.53 -4.02 3.96
C VAL A 70 9.14 -4.99 2.96
N GLN A 71 8.88 -4.78 1.68
CA GLN A 71 9.32 -5.67 0.60
C GLN A 71 9.92 -4.86 -0.56
N SER A 72 10.68 -5.51 -1.43
CA SER A 72 11.17 -4.85 -2.65
C SER A 72 9.99 -4.42 -3.54
N ARG A 73 10.17 -3.32 -4.27
CA ARG A 73 9.13 -2.77 -5.16
C ARG A 73 8.67 -3.80 -6.21
N SER A 74 9.60 -4.54 -6.78
CA SER A 74 9.32 -5.58 -7.78
C SER A 74 8.44 -6.69 -7.21
N ARG A 75 8.76 -7.18 -6.01
CA ARG A 75 7.97 -8.21 -5.32
C ARG A 75 6.58 -7.72 -4.95
N ASN A 76 6.45 -6.48 -4.47
CA ASN A 76 5.16 -5.89 -4.12
C ASN A 76 4.24 -5.74 -5.36
N ARG A 77 4.79 -5.31 -6.49
CA ARG A 77 4.05 -5.20 -7.76
C ARG A 77 3.65 -6.57 -8.33
N ALA A 78 4.58 -7.53 -8.32
CA ALA A 78 4.32 -8.88 -8.81
C ALA A 78 3.29 -9.63 -7.93
N GLY A 79 3.29 -9.36 -6.62
CA GLY A 79 2.35 -9.93 -5.66
C GLY A 79 0.90 -9.50 -5.87
N GLY A 80 0.66 -8.33 -6.47
CA GLY A 80 -0.61 -7.94 -7.11
C GLY A 80 -1.91 -8.23 -6.34
N GLY A 81 -1.89 -8.26 -5.00
CA GLY A 81 -3.06 -8.66 -4.21
C GLY A 81 -3.49 -10.13 -4.36
N ARG A 82 -2.65 -10.99 -4.95
CA ARG A 82 -2.81 -12.44 -4.86
C ARG A 82 -2.64 -12.83 -3.40
N LEU A 83 -3.76 -13.14 -2.73
CA LEU A 83 -3.69 -14.14 -1.66
C LEU A 83 -2.94 -15.33 -2.26
N SER A 84 -1.93 -15.85 -1.57
CA SER A 84 -1.34 -17.13 -1.96
C SER A 84 -2.51 -18.07 -2.26
N ARG A 85 -2.48 -18.74 -3.42
CA ARG A 85 -3.40 -19.86 -3.63
C ARG A 85 -3.18 -20.76 -2.42
N GLY A 86 -4.21 -20.99 -1.62
CA GLY A 86 -4.13 -21.89 -0.46
C GLY A 86 -3.55 -23.24 -0.90
N PRO A 87 -3.11 -24.08 0.05
CA PRO A 87 -2.50 -25.38 -0.28
C PRO A 87 -3.35 -26.11 -1.33
N ARG A 88 -2.71 -26.56 -2.42
CA ARG A 88 -3.42 -27.36 -3.42
C ARG A 88 -3.86 -28.63 -2.72
N ARG A 89 -5.16 -28.79 -2.51
CA ARG A 89 -5.71 -30.07 -2.03
C ARG A 89 -5.53 -31.05 -3.18
N ASN A 90 -4.66 -32.02 -3.01
CA ASN A 90 -4.61 -33.18 -3.88
C ASN A 90 -5.89 -33.98 -3.59
N THR A 91 -6.85 -33.91 -4.50
CA THR A 91 -7.96 -34.85 -4.59
C THR A 91 -7.49 -36.08 -5.35
#